data_AF-A0A2E5F7Q3-F1
#
_entry.id   AF-A0A2E5F7Q3-F1
#
_cell.length_a   1.000
_cell.length_b   1.000
_cell.length_c   1.000
_cell.angle_alpha   90.00
_cell.angle_beta   90.00
_cell.angle_gamma   90.00
#
_symmetry.space_group_name_H-M   'P 1'
#
loop_
_entity.id
_entity.type
_entity.pdbx_description
1 polymer ?
#
loop_
_entity_poly.entity_id
_entity_poly.type
_entity_poly.pdbx_seq_one_letter_code
_entity_poly.pdbx_strand_id
1 'polypeptide(L)'
;MIRMFILILVGVVLMPMTVSCGETDATLEIRPSVNPISFLSEKVASDSQYEEASLGYAWVFPRDHGSHEAFRNEWWYVTGNLTDGRGAKYGFQLTIFRNGINRALHTRDTNWSVNNVYMGHFTITDIDSGQFYQHEKFSRDSLGLAGSSDTDLDVWI
;
A
#
# COMPACT_ATOMS: atom_id res chain seq x y z
N MET A 1 -16.49 57.30 71.36
CA MET A 1 -17.78 56.58 71.52
C MET A 1 -17.71 55.32 70.69
N ILE A 2 -17.32 54.18 71.26
CA ILE A 2 -18.17 53.15 71.90
C ILE A 2 -18.58 52.05 70.90
N ARG A 3 -17.98 50.86 71.12
CA ARG A 3 -18.51 49.46 71.01
C ARG A 3 -18.91 48.94 69.62
N MET A 4 -18.25 47.92 69.06
CA MET A 4 -18.30 46.48 69.41
C MET A 4 -19.68 45.86 69.21
N PHE A 5 -19.87 45.05 68.16
CA PHE A 5 -20.66 43.81 68.20
C PHE A 5 -20.35 42.88 67.01
N ILE A 6 -20.22 41.61 67.37
CA ILE A 6 -19.96 40.40 66.57
C ILE A 6 -21.24 39.99 65.83
N LEU A 7 -21.14 39.51 64.59
CA LEU A 7 -22.01 38.41 64.12
C LEU A 7 -21.39 37.63 62.96
N ILE A 8 -21.16 36.37 63.29
CA ILE A 8 -20.73 35.27 62.44
C ILE A 8 -21.86 34.92 61.48
N LEU A 9 -21.58 34.82 60.18
CA LEU A 9 -22.27 33.86 59.33
C LEU A 9 -21.26 33.19 58.39
N VAL A 10 -20.86 32.01 58.82
CA VAL A 10 -20.18 31.00 58.02
C VAL A 10 -21.14 30.58 56.89
N GLY A 11 -20.73 30.83 55.66
CA GLY A 11 -21.44 30.39 54.46
C GLY A 11 -20.42 30.02 53.39
N VAL A 12 -19.76 28.89 53.61
CA VAL A 12 -18.83 28.24 52.70
C VAL A 12 -19.56 27.95 51.38
N VAL A 13 -19.24 28.70 50.33
CA VAL A 13 -19.48 28.25 48.95
C VAL A 13 -18.12 27.91 48.35
N LEU A 14 -17.64 26.73 48.75
CA LEU A 14 -16.60 25.98 48.06
C LEU A 14 -17.21 25.56 46.72
N MET A 15 -16.89 26.32 45.67
CA MET A 15 -17.14 25.92 44.29
C MET A 15 -16.01 24.96 43.90
N PRO A 16 -16.24 23.64 43.79
CA PRO A 16 -15.21 22.76 43.27
C PRO A 16 -15.06 23.10 41.79
N MET A 17 -13.95 23.77 41.43
CA MET A 17 -13.40 23.66 40.09
C MET A 17 -13.07 22.18 39.89
N THR A 18 -14.00 21.44 39.30
CA THR A 18 -13.69 20.12 38.77
C THR A 18 -12.71 20.37 37.64
N VAL A 19 -11.44 20.07 37.91
CA VAL A 19 -10.45 19.82 36.88
C VAL A 19 -11.03 18.66 36.07
N SER A 20 -11.66 18.99 34.94
CA SER A 20 -11.95 18.03 33.89
C SER A 20 -10.58 17.65 33.32
N CYS A 21 -9.93 16.69 33.96
CA CYS A 21 -8.92 15.88 33.32
C CYS A 21 -9.72 15.05 32.32
N GLY A 22 -9.89 15.60 31.12
CA GLY A 22 -10.40 14.83 30.00
C GLY A 22 -9.39 13.74 29.72
N GLU A 23 -9.62 12.56 30.29
CA GLU A 23 -9.06 11.30 29.83
C GLU A 23 -9.43 11.22 28.35
N THR A 24 -8.49 11.63 27.50
CA THR A 24 -8.62 11.39 26.07
C THR A 24 -8.34 9.92 25.96
N ASP A 25 -9.41 9.13 26.06
CA ASP A 25 -9.45 7.75 25.62
C ASP A 25 -9.22 7.80 24.11
N ALA A 26 -7.94 8.01 23.74
CA ALA A 26 -7.43 7.73 22.42
C ALA A 26 -7.49 6.22 22.31
N THR A 27 -8.71 5.73 22.07
CA THR A 27 -8.94 4.44 21.46
C THR A 27 -8.09 4.47 20.20
N LEU A 28 -6.93 3.81 20.28
CA LEU A 28 -6.23 3.36 19.10
C LEU A 28 -7.24 2.45 18.42
N GLU A 29 -8.00 3.01 17.46
CA GLU A 29 -8.69 2.18 16.49
C GLU A 29 -7.58 1.41 15.77
N ILE A 30 -7.36 0.19 16.25
CA ILE A 30 -6.59 -0.80 15.53
C ILE A 30 -7.36 -1.01 14.25
N ARG A 31 -6.91 -0.32 13.19
CA ARG A 31 -7.41 -0.55 11.84
C ARG A 31 -7.30 -2.05 11.60
N PRO A 32 -8.39 -2.70 11.14
CA PRO A 32 -8.42 -4.15 10.97
C PRO A 32 -7.21 -4.55 10.12
N SER A 33 -6.56 -5.63 10.52
CA SER A 33 -5.46 -6.25 9.77
C SER A 33 -5.88 -6.31 8.29
N VAL A 34 -5.20 -5.55 7.44
CA VAL A 34 -5.49 -5.51 6.01
C VAL A 34 -5.27 -6.93 5.50
N ASN A 35 -6.35 -7.64 5.19
CA ASN A 35 -6.25 -8.93 4.57
C ASN A 35 -5.66 -8.68 3.16
N PRO A 36 -4.51 -9.28 2.79
CA PRO A 36 -3.90 -9.04 1.50
C PRO A 36 -4.85 -9.42 0.34
N ILE A 37 -5.74 -10.38 0.54
CA ILE A 37 -6.79 -10.72 -0.43
C ILE A 37 -7.87 -9.64 -0.49
N SER A 38 -8.23 -9.00 0.63
CA SER A 38 -9.15 -7.86 0.59
C SER A 38 -8.51 -6.65 -0.09
N PHE A 39 -7.22 -6.39 0.06
CA PHE A 39 -6.55 -5.31 -0.70
C PHE A 39 -6.62 -5.51 -2.24
N LEU A 40 -6.58 -6.77 -2.68
CA LEU A 40 -6.68 -7.12 -4.10
C LEU A 40 -8.13 -7.22 -4.61
N SER A 41 -9.08 -7.61 -3.76
CA SER A 41 -10.48 -7.90 -4.13
C SER A 41 -11.47 -6.82 -3.71
N GLU A 42 -11.12 -5.93 -2.78
CA GLU A 42 -12.00 -4.89 -2.32
C GLU A 42 -12.08 -3.84 -3.42
N LYS A 43 -13.30 -3.69 -3.94
CA LYS A 43 -13.69 -2.56 -4.77
C LYS A 43 -13.54 -1.31 -3.92
N VAL A 44 -12.34 -0.75 -3.90
CA VAL A 44 -12.05 0.49 -3.17
C VAL A 44 -13.07 1.49 -3.69
N ALA A 45 -13.84 2.08 -2.78
CA ALA A 45 -15.02 2.90 -3.08
C ALA A 45 -14.75 4.17 -3.91
N SER A 46 -13.54 4.33 -4.46
CA SER A 46 -13.17 5.36 -5.44
C SER A 46 -12.35 4.76 -6.61
N ASP A 47 -12.87 3.74 -7.29
CA ASP A 47 -12.33 3.33 -8.61
C ASP A 47 -12.44 4.44 -9.67
N SER A 48 -13.10 5.57 -9.38
CA SER A 48 -13.22 6.73 -10.28
C SER A 48 -11.89 7.36 -10.70
N GLN A 49 -10.77 7.00 -10.07
CA GLN A 49 -9.44 7.53 -10.41
C GLN A 49 -8.66 6.64 -11.40
N TYR A 50 -9.13 5.43 -11.69
CA TYR A 50 -8.47 4.50 -12.62
C TYR A 50 -9.36 4.25 -13.83
N GLU A 51 -8.74 4.01 -14.98
CA GLU A 51 -9.45 3.62 -16.20
C GLU A 51 -9.99 2.19 -16.07
N GLU A 52 -11.19 1.98 -16.62
CA GLU A 52 -11.77 0.65 -16.77
C GLU A 52 -11.28 0.02 -18.08
N ALA A 53 -10.99 -1.28 -18.04
CA ALA A 53 -10.71 -2.04 -19.24
C ALA A 53 -11.99 -2.09 -20.10
N SER A 54 -11.95 -1.41 -21.24
CA SER A 54 -13.07 -1.31 -22.16
C SER A 54 -12.76 -1.98 -23.50
N LEU A 55 -13.82 -2.35 -24.23
CA LEU A 55 -13.69 -2.86 -25.58
C LEU A 55 -13.23 -1.74 -26.52
N GLY A 56 -12.39 -2.08 -27.50
CA GLY A 56 -11.95 -1.15 -28.55
C GLY A 56 -10.64 -0.42 -28.27
N TYR A 57 -9.86 -0.85 -27.27
CA TYR A 57 -8.50 -0.36 -27.09
C TYR A 57 -7.65 -0.66 -28.34
N ALA A 58 -7.11 0.40 -28.95
CA ALA A 58 -6.24 0.28 -30.11
C ALA A 58 -4.78 0.22 -29.64
N TRP A 59 -4.19 -0.98 -29.72
CA TRP A 59 -2.81 -1.18 -29.32
C TRP A 59 -1.82 -0.44 -30.24
N VAL A 60 -0.91 0.31 -29.65
CA VAL A 60 0.14 1.08 -30.31
C VAL A 60 1.50 0.64 -29.77
N PHE A 61 2.24 -0.09 -30.59
CA PHE A 61 3.62 -0.47 -30.29
C PHE A 61 4.61 0.46 -30.98
N PRO A 62 5.72 0.85 -30.33
CA PRO A 62 6.25 0.30 -29.07
C PRO A 62 5.69 0.92 -27.77
N ARG A 63 4.80 1.91 -27.85
CA ARG A 63 4.26 2.60 -26.65
C ARG A 63 3.70 1.60 -25.62
N ASP A 64 2.91 0.62 -26.06
CA ASP A 64 2.26 -0.37 -25.18
C ASP A 64 3.21 -1.48 -24.69
N HIS A 65 4.52 -1.35 -24.93
CA HIS A 65 5.51 -2.08 -24.14
C HIS A 65 5.70 -1.45 -22.75
N GLY A 66 5.53 -0.13 -22.66
CA GLY A 66 5.62 0.62 -21.40
C GLY A 66 4.47 0.35 -20.46
N SER A 67 4.59 0.90 -19.26
CA SER A 67 3.60 0.78 -18.20
C SER A 67 2.33 1.60 -18.50
N HIS A 68 1.20 1.10 -18.01
CA HIS A 68 -0.12 1.70 -18.18
C HIS A 68 -0.63 2.27 -16.86
N GLU A 69 -0.05 3.37 -16.36
CA GLU A 69 -0.36 3.95 -15.03
C GLU A 69 -1.81 4.39 -14.81
N ALA A 70 -2.58 4.58 -15.89
CA ALA A 70 -4.00 4.90 -15.82
C ALA A 70 -4.84 3.74 -15.25
N PHE A 71 -4.34 2.51 -15.31
CA PHE A 71 -5.01 1.34 -14.76
C PHE A 71 -4.49 1.01 -13.35
N ARG A 72 -5.40 0.60 -12.47
CA ARG A 72 -5.04 0.26 -11.08
C ARG A 72 -4.01 -0.85 -11.01
N ASN A 73 -4.19 -1.91 -11.81
CA ASN A 73 -3.37 -3.11 -11.74
C ASN A 73 -2.64 -3.32 -13.06
N GLU A 74 -1.38 -3.71 -12.98
CA GLU A 74 -0.58 -4.11 -14.12
C GLU A 74 0.38 -5.23 -13.71
N TRP A 75 0.73 -6.10 -14.64
CA TRP A 75 1.64 -7.20 -14.37
C TRP A 75 2.58 -7.49 -15.52
N TRP A 76 3.78 -7.91 -15.17
CA TRP A 76 4.77 -8.48 -16.08
C TRP A 76 4.98 -9.92 -15.68
N TYR A 77 4.70 -10.85 -16.59
CA TYR A 77 4.75 -12.27 -16.32
C TYR A 77 5.57 -13.00 -17.37
N VAL A 78 6.74 -13.47 -16.97
CA VAL A 78 7.69 -14.21 -17.81
C VAL A 78 7.78 -15.63 -17.31
N THR A 79 7.66 -16.59 -18.21
CA THR A 79 7.83 -18.01 -17.91
C THR A 79 8.71 -18.65 -18.98
N GLY A 80 9.44 -19.68 -18.60
CA GLY A 80 10.26 -20.39 -19.56
C GLY A 80 10.90 -21.64 -19.02
N ASN A 81 11.56 -22.35 -19.93
CA ASN A 81 12.34 -23.54 -19.64
C ASN A 81 13.80 -23.25 -19.98
N LEU A 82 14.71 -23.71 -19.14
CA LEU A 82 16.15 -23.55 -19.27
C LEU A 82 16.82 -24.92 -19.31
N THR A 83 17.98 -24.96 -19.93
CA THR A 83 18.88 -26.10 -19.88
C THR A 83 20.28 -25.57 -19.60
N ASP A 84 20.93 -26.08 -18.56
CA ASP A 84 22.28 -25.63 -18.21
C ASP A 84 23.35 -26.26 -19.12
N GLY A 85 24.62 -25.89 -18.90
CA GLY A 85 25.74 -26.44 -19.67
C GLY A 85 26.00 -27.94 -19.47
N ARG A 86 25.34 -28.59 -18.49
CA ARG A 86 25.42 -30.03 -18.21
C ARG A 86 24.20 -30.80 -18.71
N GLY A 87 23.19 -30.12 -19.23
CA GLY A 87 21.95 -30.71 -19.72
C GLY A 87 20.83 -30.80 -18.68
N ALA A 88 21.03 -30.28 -17.47
CA ALA A 88 20.01 -30.25 -16.43
C ALA A 88 18.90 -29.27 -16.82
N LYS A 89 17.64 -29.65 -16.54
CA LYS A 89 16.46 -28.89 -16.97
C LYS A 89 15.84 -28.12 -15.83
N TYR A 90 15.45 -26.89 -16.11
CA TYR A 90 14.78 -26.02 -15.16
C TYR A 90 13.54 -25.38 -15.79
N GLY A 91 12.49 -25.22 -15.00
CA GLY A 91 11.42 -24.27 -15.27
C GLY A 91 11.64 -23.00 -14.46
N PHE A 92 11.26 -21.84 -14.98
CA PHE A 92 11.23 -20.61 -14.19
C PHE A 92 9.97 -19.79 -14.45
N GLN A 93 9.60 -19.01 -13.45
CA GLN A 93 8.59 -17.97 -13.55
C GLN A 93 9.12 -16.72 -12.86
N LEU A 94 8.93 -15.56 -13.48
CA LEU A 94 9.06 -14.24 -12.86
C LEU A 94 7.74 -13.50 -13.04
N THR A 95 7.14 -13.07 -11.95
CA THR A 95 5.97 -12.20 -11.97
C THR A 95 6.23 -10.94 -11.17
N ILE A 96 5.94 -9.78 -11.75
CA ILE A 96 5.89 -8.51 -11.03
C ILE A 96 4.48 -7.96 -11.15
N PHE A 97 3.86 -7.66 -10.02
CA PHE A 97 2.55 -7.02 -9.94
C PHE A 97 2.71 -5.58 -9.45
N ARG A 98 2.11 -4.63 -10.16
CA ARG A 98 1.87 -3.27 -9.66
C ARG A 98 0.41 -3.16 -9.26
N ASN A 99 0.17 -2.68 -8.04
CA ASN A 99 -1.15 -2.31 -7.57
C ASN A 99 -1.14 -0.84 -7.15
N GLY A 100 -1.93 -0.04 -7.84
CA GLY A 100 -2.19 1.34 -7.49
C GLY A 100 -2.98 1.43 -6.18
N ILE A 101 -2.56 2.32 -5.29
CA ILE A 101 -3.28 2.65 -4.07
C ILE A 101 -4.10 3.93 -4.26
N ASN A 102 -5.06 4.19 -3.36
CA ASN A 102 -5.98 5.31 -3.52
C ASN A 102 -5.21 6.65 -3.48
N ARG A 103 -5.19 7.35 -4.62
CA ARG A 103 -4.43 8.59 -4.83
C ARG A 103 -5.13 9.76 -4.12
N ALA A 104 -6.43 9.65 -3.87
CA ALA A 104 -7.19 10.65 -3.10
C ALA A 104 -6.86 10.64 -1.59
N LEU A 105 -6.12 9.65 -1.09
CA LEU A 105 -5.66 9.63 0.30
C LEU A 105 -4.45 10.53 0.56
N HIS A 106 -3.84 11.10 -0.48
CA HIS A 106 -2.74 12.04 -0.31
C HIS A 106 -3.26 13.37 0.21
N THR A 107 -3.04 13.63 1.50
CA THR A 107 -3.29 14.95 2.10
C THR A 107 -2.23 15.97 1.70
N ARG A 108 -1.05 15.51 1.24
CA ARG A 108 0.09 16.32 0.75
C ARG A 108 0.92 15.53 -0.25
N ASP A 109 1.41 16.20 -1.30
CA ASP A 109 2.44 15.65 -2.18
C ASP A 109 3.81 15.71 -1.50
N THR A 110 4.41 14.53 -1.28
CA THR A 110 5.74 14.38 -0.70
C THR A 110 6.47 13.25 -1.40
N ASN A 111 7.81 13.25 -1.36
CA ASN A 111 8.60 12.16 -1.95
C ASN A 111 8.39 10.79 -1.25
N TRP A 112 7.71 10.77 -0.10
CA TRP A 112 7.35 9.56 0.64
C TRP A 112 5.94 9.05 0.31
N SER A 113 5.15 9.84 -0.41
CA SER A 113 3.82 9.45 -0.86
C SER A 113 3.93 8.21 -1.75
N VAL A 114 3.09 7.22 -1.48
CA VAL A 114 3.05 5.95 -2.22
C VAL A 114 1.88 6.00 -3.18
N ASN A 115 2.11 5.86 -4.48
CA ASN A 115 1.01 5.73 -5.44
C ASN A 115 0.77 4.28 -5.81
N ASN A 116 1.82 3.46 -5.74
CA ASN A 116 1.81 2.07 -6.14
C ASN A 116 2.59 1.19 -5.16
N VAL A 117 2.10 -0.03 -4.97
CA VAL A 117 2.83 -1.12 -4.30
C VAL A 117 3.17 -2.17 -5.34
N TYR A 118 4.42 -2.61 -5.33
CA TYR A 118 4.94 -3.65 -6.19
C TYR A 118 5.16 -4.94 -5.40
N MET A 119 4.85 -6.07 -6.03
CA MET A 119 5.25 -7.41 -5.58
C MET A 119 6.01 -8.08 -6.71
N GLY A 120 7.21 -8.59 -6.44
CA GLY A 120 7.94 -9.50 -7.31
C GLY A 120 7.91 -10.91 -6.74
N HIS A 121 7.69 -11.91 -7.59
CA HIS A 121 7.77 -13.33 -7.26
C HIS A 121 8.60 -14.05 -8.32
N PHE A 122 9.62 -14.78 -7.88
CA PHE A 122 10.50 -15.54 -8.76
C PHE A 122 10.60 -16.99 -8.30
N THR A 123 10.52 -17.91 -9.25
CA THR A 123 10.57 -19.34 -8.99
C THR A 123 11.52 -20.06 -9.93
N ILE A 124 12.11 -21.14 -9.43
CA ILE A 124 12.87 -22.10 -10.21
C ILE A 124 12.40 -23.50 -9.82
N THR A 125 12.00 -24.30 -10.81
CA THR A 125 11.75 -25.73 -10.65
C THR A 125 12.93 -26.49 -11.22
N ASP A 126 13.68 -27.20 -10.38
CA ASP A 126 14.72 -28.12 -10.81
C ASP A 126 14.09 -29.50 -11.06
N ILE A 127 14.09 -29.92 -12.32
CA ILE A 127 13.42 -31.14 -12.75
C ILE A 127 14.17 -32.39 -12.28
N ASP A 128 15.50 -32.33 -12.25
CA ASP A 128 16.34 -33.49 -11.98
C ASP A 128 16.38 -33.79 -10.49
N SER A 129 16.47 -32.75 -9.64
CA SER A 129 16.43 -32.91 -8.18
C SER A 129 15.00 -32.92 -7.60
N GLY A 130 14.00 -32.59 -8.40
CA GLY A 130 12.60 -32.49 -7.98
C GLY A 130 12.36 -31.37 -6.95
N GLN A 131 13.21 -30.34 -6.93
CA GLN A 131 13.13 -29.24 -5.99
C GLN A 131 12.45 -28.02 -6.59
N PHE A 132 11.72 -27.29 -5.74
CA PHE A 132 11.07 -26.03 -6.09
C PHE A 132 11.60 -24.91 -5.20
N TYR A 133 12.15 -23.88 -5.83
CA TYR A 133 12.66 -22.68 -5.17
C TYR A 133 11.75 -21.51 -5.50
N GLN A 134 11.48 -20.68 -4.49
CA GLN A 134 10.66 -19.50 -4.65
C GLN A 134 11.19 -18.37 -3.76
N HIS A 135 11.01 -17.14 -4.22
CA HIS A 135 11.23 -15.95 -3.40
C HIS A 135 10.25 -14.85 -3.80
N GLU A 136 9.80 -14.07 -2.81
CA GLU A 136 9.02 -12.87 -3.04
C GLU A 136 9.65 -11.62 -2.42
N LYS A 137 9.38 -10.47 -3.06
CA LYS A 137 9.76 -9.14 -2.56
C LYS A 137 8.56 -8.21 -2.71
N PHE A 138 8.40 -7.32 -1.74
CA PHE A 138 7.42 -6.23 -1.80
C PHE A 138 8.14 -4.90 -1.64
N SER A 139 7.72 -3.90 -2.38
CA SER A 139 8.26 -2.54 -2.30
C SER A 139 7.19 -1.52 -2.68
N ARG A 140 7.45 -0.27 -2.34
CA ARG A 140 6.62 0.88 -2.73
C ARG A 140 7.34 1.67 -3.81
N ASP A 141 6.61 2.42 -4.61
CA ASP A 141 7.20 3.26 -5.66
C ASP A 141 7.94 4.50 -5.13
N SER A 142 7.59 4.95 -3.93
CA SER A 142 8.15 6.17 -3.36
C SER A 142 9.68 6.12 -3.27
N LEU A 143 10.32 7.26 -3.57
CA LEU A 143 11.77 7.40 -3.67
C LEU A 143 12.44 6.53 -4.75
N GLY A 144 11.68 6.01 -5.71
CA GLY A 144 12.21 5.16 -6.80
C GLY A 144 12.60 3.75 -6.34
N LEU A 145 12.09 3.31 -5.18
CA LEU A 145 12.39 1.98 -4.63
C LEU A 145 11.80 0.83 -5.46
N ALA A 146 10.75 1.10 -6.22
CA ALA A 146 10.18 0.21 -7.23
C ALA A 146 9.51 1.05 -8.32
N GLY A 147 9.30 0.46 -9.49
CA GLY A 147 8.69 1.18 -10.60
C GLY A 147 8.70 0.40 -11.90
N SER A 148 8.16 1.06 -12.92
CA SER A 148 8.16 0.59 -14.30
C SER A 148 8.31 1.77 -15.24
N SER A 149 8.97 1.56 -16.37
CA SER A 149 9.13 2.55 -17.43
C SER A 149 7.83 2.71 -18.22
N ASP A 150 7.51 3.92 -18.66
CA ASP A 150 6.38 4.23 -19.54
C ASP A 150 6.75 4.13 -21.04
N THR A 151 8.02 3.82 -21.35
CA THR A 151 8.54 3.81 -22.73
C THR A 151 9.12 2.46 -23.16
N ASP A 152 9.45 1.58 -22.22
CA ASP A 152 10.04 0.26 -22.48
C ASP A 152 9.59 -0.79 -21.43
N LEU A 153 10.17 -1.98 -21.48
CA LEU A 153 9.81 -3.11 -20.62
C LEU A 153 10.53 -3.11 -19.26
N ASP A 154 11.24 -2.04 -18.90
CA ASP A 154 11.99 -2.01 -17.65
C ASP A 154 11.05 -1.93 -16.44
N VAL A 155 11.28 -2.82 -15.48
CA VAL A 155 10.54 -2.90 -14.22
C VAL A 155 11.52 -3.27 -13.12
N TRP A 156 11.45 -2.60 -11.97
CA TRP A 156 12.35 -2.83 -10.86
C TRP A 156 11.61 -2.89 -9.53
N ILE A 157 12.18 -3.68 -8.61
CA ILE A 157 11.69 -3.86 -7.25
C ILE A 157 12.80 -4.05 -6.24
#